data_AF-A0A535EWH3-F1
#
_entry.id   AF-A0A535EWH3-F1
#
_cell.length_a   1.000
_cell.length_b   1.000
_cell.length_c   1.000
_cell.angle_alpha   90.00
_cell.angle_beta   90.00
_cell.angle_gamma   90.00
#
_symmetry.space_group_name_H-M   'P 1'
#
loop_
_entity.id
_entity.type
_entity.pdbx_description
1 polymer ?
#
loop_
_entity_poly.entity_id
_entity_poly.type
_entity_poly.pdbx_seq_one_letter_code
_entity_poly.pdbx_strand_id
1 'polypeptide(L)'
;MAHAAVAQAMRSTRPEKGHILHLTQIVWMRPLVISKQPIEVHIDLELQENQKIIFTISSQNHETEDEALTIVSQGRAELHIGEEMAPSLDLTAIQTRCQHSSLSATECYQRYRELGISYGPTLQGIVYLNLGEGELLARLSLPAAVAQAHKEYPHWKIQLSDLTTDSTLPLADICRLPADPQGHGWLYRYGHWYRQMLVPVDASTFKMHEAYRRGGVYVVSGGAGGIGEVWSEYLIRKYQAQIIWIGRRKTDAGILLKQQRLAALGRIPHYITADAASLPELQQAYEQIKRTFGRVHGVVHSAVVLRDQSLAKMDEERFRAVLAAKVDVSVRLAQVFEQEPLDFVLFFSSVHAFLRATCRTK
;
A
#
# COMPACT_ATOMS: atom_id res chain seq x y z
N MET A 1 -25.69 0.71 4.45
CA MET A 1 -26.91 -0.11 4.62
C MET A 1 -27.96 0.27 3.58
N ALA A 2 -28.54 1.47 3.64
CA ALA A 2 -29.53 1.96 2.66
C ALA A 2 -29.12 1.80 1.18
N HIS A 3 -27.91 2.24 0.81
CA HIS A 3 -27.41 2.08 -0.57
C HIS A 3 -27.41 0.61 -1.04
N ALA A 4 -27.00 -0.32 -0.18
CA ALA A 4 -26.93 -1.74 -0.52
C ALA A 4 -28.33 -2.36 -0.61
N ALA A 5 -29.23 -2.00 0.32
CA ALA A 5 -30.62 -2.44 0.31
C ALA A 5 -31.36 -1.99 -0.95
N VAL A 6 -31.23 -0.71 -1.32
CA VAL A 6 -31.83 -0.17 -2.56
C VAL A 6 -31.24 -0.86 -3.78
N ALA A 7 -29.91 -0.98 -3.88
CA ALA A 7 -29.28 -1.69 -4.99
C ALA A 7 -29.70 -3.16 -5.09
N GLN A 8 -29.99 -3.82 -3.97
CA GLN A 8 -30.43 -5.22 -3.93
C GLN A 8 -31.91 -5.36 -4.32
N ALA A 9 -32.79 -4.47 -3.84
CA ALA A 9 -34.19 -4.42 -4.25
C ALA A 9 -34.33 -4.18 -5.76
N MET A 10 -33.38 -3.46 -6.35
CA MET A 10 -33.33 -3.22 -7.80
C MET A 10 -32.78 -4.40 -8.61
N ARG A 11 -32.17 -5.46 -8.03
CA ARG A 11 -31.58 -6.58 -8.81
C ARG A 11 -32.59 -7.42 -9.60
N SER A 12 -33.89 -7.26 -9.38
CA SER A 12 -34.96 -7.80 -10.24
C SER A 12 -35.08 -7.05 -11.59
N THR A 13 -34.45 -5.88 -11.71
CA THR A 13 -34.31 -5.08 -12.93
C THR A 13 -32.83 -4.74 -13.12
N ARG A 14 -32.13 -5.45 -14.02
CA ARG A 14 -30.70 -5.22 -14.30
C ARG A 14 -30.36 -3.72 -14.32
N PRO A 15 -29.43 -3.22 -13.49
CA PRO A 15 -28.97 -1.85 -13.64
C PRO A 15 -28.21 -1.77 -14.97
N GLU A 16 -28.80 -1.08 -15.95
CA GLU A 16 -28.10 -0.71 -17.17
C GLU A 16 -26.90 0.19 -16.82
N LYS A 17 -25.88 0.20 -17.68
CA LYS A 17 -24.71 1.05 -17.47
C LYS A 17 -25.16 2.51 -17.35
N GLY A 18 -24.83 3.19 -16.24
CA GLY A 18 -25.02 4.63 -16.08
C GLY A 18 -26.02 5.09 -15.00
N HIS A 19 -26.59 4.19 -14.20
CA HIS A 19 -27.40 4.58 -13.05
C HIS A 19 -26.55 4.96 -11.82
N ILE A 20 -26.77 6.15 -11.28
CA ILE A 20 -26.15 6.63 -10.03
C ILE A 20 -27.23 6.73 -8.96
N LEU A 21 -26.99 6.11 -7.80
CA LEU A 21 -27.90 6.17 -6.65
C LEU A 21 -27.53 7.37 -5.77
N HIS A 22 -28.42 8.37 -5.70
CA HIS A 22 -28.26 9.52 -4.82
C HIS A 22 -29.03 9.29 -3.53
N LEU A 23 -28.34 9.39 -2.39
CA LEU A 23 -28.99 9.41 -1.07
C LEU A 23 -29.08 10.86 -0.59
N THR A 24 -30.27 11.33 -0.31
CA THR A 24 -30.53 12.69 0.14
C THR A 24 -31.33 12.69 1.44
N GLN A 25 -31.27 13.82 2.16
CA GLN A 25 -32.06 14.04 3.38
C GLN A 25 -31.89 12.92 4.42
N ILE A 26 -30.66 12.45 4.60
CA ILE A 26 -30.33 11.40 5.57
C ILE A 26 -30.37 12.00 6.98
N VAL A 27 -31.25 11.47 7.82
CA VAL A 27 -31.36 11.84 9.23
C VAL A 27 -30.94 10.63 10.07
N TRP A 28 -30.07 10.88 11.04
CA TRP A 28 -29.67 9.90 12.05
C TRP A 28 -30.39 10.27 13.34
N MET A 29 -31.39 9.47 13.72
CA MET A 29 -32.17 9.74 14.93
C MET A 29 -31.51 9.13 16.16
N ARG A 30 -30.90 7.95 16.01
CA ARG A 30 -30.21 7.24 17.09
C ARG A 30 -28.98 6.52 16.54
N PRO A 31 -27.90 6.39 17.33
CA PRO A 31 -26.77 5.56 16.93
C PRO A 31 -27.11 4.08 17.06
N LEU A 32 -26.74 3.28 16.06
CA LEU A 32 -26.76 1.82 16.16
C LEU A 32 -25.43 1.37 16.79
N VAL A 33 -25.46 0.88 18.02
CA VAL A 33 -24.26 0.45 18.75
C VAL A 33 -24.14 -1.06 18.72
N ILE A 34 -23.27 -1.58 17.87
CA ILE A 34 -22.98 -3.01 17.79
C ILE A 34 -21.95 -3.38 18.86
N SER A 35 -22.34 -4.22 19.80
CA SER A 35 -21.46 -4.71 20.87
C SER A 35 -20.89 -6.09 20.50
N LYS A 36 -20.88 -7.07 21.43
CA LYS A 36 -20.33 -8.41 21.18
C LYS A 36 -21.31 -9.35 20.46
N GLN A 37 -22.60 -9.02 20.47
CA GLN A 37 -23.64 -9.83 19.83
C GLN A 37 -24.11 -9.17 18.53
N PRO A 38 -24.43 -9.97 17.50
CA PRO A 38 -25.03 -9.46 16.29
C PRO A 38 -26.39 -8.80 16.61
N ILE A 39 -26.66 -7.68 15.96
CA ILE A 39 -27.94 -6.97 16.09
C ILE A 39 -28.69 -7.14 14.77
N GLU A 40 -29.97 -7.45 14.85
CA GLU A 40 -30.85 -7.50 13.69
C GLU A 40 -31.30 -6.09 13.31
N VAL A 41 -31.16 -5.78 12.02
CA VAL A 41 -31.49 -4.46 11.46
C VAL A 41 -32.45 -4.68 10.31
N HIS A 42 -33.59 -4.00 10.38
CA HIS A 42 -34.60 -3.98 9.34
C HIS A 42 -34.41 -2.74 8.47
N ILE A 43 -34.52 -2.92 7.16
CA ILE A 43 -34.43 -1.83 6.19
C ILE A 43 -35.68 -1.87 5.33
N ASP A 44 -36.61 -0.98 5.62
CA ASP A 44 -37.84 -0.82 4.85
C ASP A 44 -37.58 0.14 3.69
N LEU A 45 -38.01 -0.25 2.49
CA LEU A 45 -37.92 0.55 1.29
C LEU A 45 -39.32 0.78 0.74
N GLU A 46 -39.73 2.03 0.68
CA GLU A 46 -41.04 2.43 0.16
C GLU A 46 -40.84 3.22 -1.13
N LEU A 47 -41.35 2.69 -2.24
CA LEU A 47 -41.34 3.39 -3.52
C LEU A 47 -42.45 4.44 -3.53
N GLN A 48 -42.06 5.70 -3.67
CA GLN A 48 -42.94 6.85 -3.81
C GLN A 48 -43.15 7.19 -5.30
N GLU A 49 -44.10 8.09 -5.57
CA GLU A 49 -44.28 8.68 -6.89
C GLU A 49 -42.97 9.34 -7.38
N ASN A 50 -42.69 9.27 -8.69
CA ASN A 50 -41.48 9.78 -9.34
C ASN A 50 -40.14 9.05 -9.03
N GLN A 51 -40.17 7.72 -8.83
CA GLN A 51 -38.96 6.89 -8.64
C GLN A 51 -38.12 7.26 -7.41
N LYS A 52 -38.72 7.96 -6.43
CA LYS A 52 -38.08 8.25 -5.15
C LYS A 52 -38.34 7.09 -4.19
N ILE A 53 -37.30 6.64 -3.50
CA ILE A 53 -37.40 5.57 -2.51
C ILE A 53 -37.18 6.19 -1.14
N ILE A 54 -38.14 6.05 -0.25
CA ILE A 54 -37.92 6.33 1.17
C ILE A 54 -37.31 5.08 1.77
N PHE A 55 -36.17 5.23 2.46
CA PHE A 55 -35.59 4.15 3.24
C PHE A 55 -35.71 4.47 4.73
N THR A 56 -36.11 3.46 5.50
CA THR A 56 -36.16 3.50 6.95
C THR A 56 -35.31 2.36 7.49
N ILE A 57 -34.36 2.67 8.35
CA ILE A 57 -33.50 1.70 9.03
C ILE A 57 -33.96 1.64 10.48
N SER A 58 -34.42 0.47 10.90
CA SER A 58 -34.88 0.21 12.25
C SER A 58 -34.14 -0.98 12.88
N SER A 59 -34.07 -0.98 14.20
CA SER A 59 -33.40 -2.02 14.98
C SER A 59 -34.30 -2.39 16.16
N GLN A 60 -34.24 -3.66 16.58
CA GLN A 60 -34.92 -4.08 17.80
C GLN A 60 -34.29 -3.39 19.01
N ASN A 61 -35.13 -2.87 19.91
CA ASN A 61 -34.65 -2.20 21.10
C ASN A 61 -34.34 -3.24 22.18
N HIS A 62 -33.07 -3.52 22.43
CA HIS A 62 -32.67 -4.47 23.48
C HIS A 62 -32.73 -3.90 24.90
N GLU A 63 -33.10 -2.63 25.07
CA GLU A 63 -33.20 -1.96 26.38
C GLU A 63 -34.61 -2.00 27.00
N THR A 64 -35.63 -2.41 26.24
CA THR A 64 -37.02 -2.53 26.69
C THR A 64 -37.53 -3.94 26.40
N GLU A 65 -38.35 -4.54 27.28
CA GLU A 65 -39.02 -5.84 27.04
C GLU A 65 -40.02 -5.81 25.86
N ASP A 66 -40.17 -4.66 25.21
CA ASP A 66 -41.07 -4.44 24.10
C ASP A 66 -40.38 -4.76 22.76
N GLU A 67 -40.99 -5.61 21.93
CA GLU A 67 -40.46 -6.03 20.62
C GLU A 67 -40.53 -4.94 19.53
N ALA A 68 -40.88 -3.71 19.92
CA ALA A 68 -41.05 -2.59 19.00
C ALA A 68 -39.72 -2.18 18.32
N LEU A 69 -39.75 -2.13 16.99
CA LEU A 69 -38.64 -1.64 16.18
C LEU A 69 -38.47 -0.13 16.38
N THR A 70 -37.24 0.28 16.72
CA THR A 70 -36.89 1.69 16.84
C THR A 70 -36.22 2.18 15.58
N ILE A 71 -36.66 3.32 15.05
CA ILE A 71 -36.04 3.96 13.87
C ILE A 71 -34.69 4.57 14.26
N VAL A 72 -33.64 4.12 13.58
CA VAL A 72 -32.24 4.54 13.78
C VAL A 72 -31.87 5.61 12.76
N SER A 73 -32.27 5.42 11.51
CA SER A 73 -32.00 6.37 10.43
C SER A 73 -33.09 6.30 9.36
N GLN A 74 -33.35 7.43 8.71
CA GLN A 74 -34.24 7.50 7.55
C GLN A 74 -33.66 8.45 6.52
N GLY A 75 -34.06 8.29 5.27
CA GLY A 75 -33.68 9.20 4.21
C GLY A 75 -34.36 8.86 2.90
N ARG A 76 -33.93 9.56 1.85
CA ARG A 76 -34.43 9.35 0.50
C ARG A 76 -33.33 8.83 -0.39
N ALA A 77 -33.71 7.99 -1.34
CA ALA A 77 -32.86 7.45 -2.38
C ALA A 77 -33.50 7.73 -3.74
N GLU A 78 -32.73 8.28 -4.67
CA GLU A 78 -33.19 8.63 -6.01
C GLU A 78 -32.23 8.03 -7.04
N LEU A 79 -32.79 7.50 -8.13
CA LEU A 79 -32.01 6.91 -9.21
C LEU A 79 -31.88 7.93 -10.34
N HIS A 80 -30.64 8.33 -10.64
CA HIS A 80 -30.35 9.25 -11.73
C HIS A 80 -29.71 8.50 -12.90
N ILE A 81 -30.13 8.84 -14.13
CA ILE A 81 -29.58 8.32 -15.38
C ILE A 81 -28.75 9.42 -16.02
N GLY A 82 -27.43 9.25 -16.05
CA GLY A 82 -26.52 10.19 -16.72
C GLY A 82 -25.36 10.68 -15.83
N GLU A 83 -24.36 11.29 -16.48
CA GLU A 83 -23.25 11.99 -15.84
C GLU A 83 -23.72 13.38 -15.39
N GLU A 84 -24.32 13.47 -14.20
CA GLU A 84 -24.59 14.77 -13.60
C GLU A 84 -23.26 15.39 -13.13
N MET A 85 -22.81 16.45 -13.82
CA MET A 85 -21.72 17.28 -13.32
C MET A 85 -22.18 17.94 -12.02
N ALA A 86 -21.60 17.51 -10.90
CA ALA A 86 -21.81 18.17 -9.62
C ALA A 86 -21.61 19.70 -9.80
N PRO A 87 -22.51 20.54 -9.25
CA PRO A 87 -22.40 21.99 -9.42
C PRO A 87 -21.02 22.45 -8.93
N SER A 88 -20.31 23.19 -9.77
CA SER A 88 -19.01 23.74 -9.40
C SER A 88 -19.21 24.81 -8.34
N LEU A 89 -18.77 24.55 -7.12
CA LEU A 89 -18.82 25.51 -6.02
C LEU A 89 -17.56 26.38 -6.05
N ASP A 90 -17.74 27.69 -5.94
CA ASP A 90 -16.65 28.64 -5.72
C ASP A 90 -16.21 28.58 -4.26
N LEU A 91 -15.18 27.77 -4.00
CA LEU A 91 -14.60 27.60 -2.68
C LEU A 91 -14.05 28.90 -2.10
N THR A 92 -13.55 29.81 -2.94
CA THR A 92 -13.01 31.09 -2.49
C THR A 92 -14.14 31.99 -2.00
N ALA A 93 -15.25 32.06 -2.74
CA ALA A 93 -16.43 32.80 -2.30
C ALA A 93 -17.03 32.24 -1.00
N ILE A 94 -17.08 30.91 -0.83
CA ILE A 94 -17.55 30.25 0.39
C ILE A 94 -16.58 30.54 1.57
N GLN A 95 -15.26 30.49 1.33
CA GLN A 95 -14.25 30.86 2.33
C GLN A 95 -14.40 32.30 2.82
N THR A 96 -14.81 33.24 1.96
CA THR A 96 -15.06 34.63 2.36
C THR A 96 -16.30 34.78 3.23
N ARG A 97 -17.37 34.02 2.96
CA ARG A 97 -18.61 34.09 3.74
C ARG A 97 -18.52 33.30 5.07
N CYS A 98 -17.69 32.27 5.12
CA CYS A 98 -17.39 31.51 6.33
C CYS A 98 -16.19 32.08 7.10
N GLN A 99 -16.26 33.33 7.57
CA GLN A 99 -15.17 33.95 8.37
C GLN A 99 -15.60 34.40 9.77
N HIS A 100 -16.84 34.14 10.18
CA HIS A 100 -17.35 34.63 11.47
C HIS A 100 -16.65 33.98 12.66
N SER A 101 -16.45 32.66 12.61
CA SER A 101 -15.70 31.94 13.65
C SER A 101 -15.15 30.63 13.11
N SER A 102 -14.16 30.07 13.79
CA SER A 102 -13.57 28.78 13.46
C SER A 102 -13.64 27.85 14.67
N LEU A 103 -13.88 26.57 14.42
CA LEU A 103 -13.84 25.51 15.42
C LEU A 103 -12.75 24.51 15.06
N SER A 104 -11.86 24.24 16.00
CA SER A 104 -10.87 23.18 15.87
C SER A 104 -11.53 21.80 15.93
N ALA A 105 -10.83 20.79 15.41
CA ALA A 105 -11.20 19.38 15.57
C ALA A 105 -11.56 19.02 17.01
N THR A 106 -10.72 19.42 17.98
CA THR A 106 -10.90 19.11 19.40
C THR A 106 -12.19 19.70 19.95
N GLU A 107 -12.49 20.97 19.64
CA GLU A 107 -13.72 21.63 20.07
C GLU A 107 -14.96 20.99 19.44
N CYS A 108 -14.88 20.59 18.17
CA CYS A 108 -15.95 19.89 17.48
C CYS A 108 -16.29 18.55 18.16
N TYR A 109 -15.28 17.70 18.38
CA TYR A 109 -15.49 16.39 19.00
C TYR A 109 -15.80 16.48 20.49
N GLN A 110 -15.35 17.52 21.18
CA GLN A 110 -15.75 17.80 22.55
C GLN A 110 -17.25 18.12 22.63
N ARG A 111 -17.76 19.00 21.76
CA ARG A 111 -19.20 19.31 21.70
C ARG A 111 -20.05 18.10 21.36
N TYR A 112 -19.60 17.24 20.44
CA TYR A 112 -20.31 15.99 20.16
C TYR A 112 -20.40 15.09 21.40
N ARG A 113 -19.32 14.99 22.19
CA ARG A 113 -19.33 14.21 23.44
C ARG A 113 -20.30 14.79 24.47
N GLU A 114 -20.38 16.11 24.59
CA GLU A 114 -21.35 16.80 25.46
C GLU A 114 -22.80 16.56 25.03
N LEU A 115 -23.03 16.32 23.74
CA LEU A 115 -24.31 15.91 23.17
C LEU A 115 -24.56 14.39 23.25
N GLY A 116 -23.71 13.64 23.95
CA GLY A 116 -23.81 12.18 24.10
C GLY A 116 -23.31 11.37 22.90
N ILE A 117 -22.69 12.00 21.90
CA ILE A 117 -22.19 11.36 20.68
C ILE A 117 -20.66 11.20 20.78
N SER A 118 -20.21 9.96 21.00
CA SER A 118 -18.78 9.63 21.08
C SER A 118 -18.30 8.99 19.77
N TYR A 119 -17.63 9.76 18.92
CA TYR A 119 -17.02 9.24 17.69
C TYR A 119 -15.71 8.52 17.99
N GLY A 120 -15.58 7.29 17.50
CA GLY A 120 -14.31 6.55 17.56
C GLY A 120 -13.20 7.20 16.72
N PRO A 121 -11.92 6.91 16.97
CA PRO A 121 -10.79 7.57 16.29
C PRO A 121 -10.78 7.48 14.76
N THR A 122 -11.42 6.46 14.18
CA THR A 122 -11.57 6.27 12.73
C THR A 122 -12.67 7.14 12.10
N LEU A 123 -13.53 7.75 12.91
CA LEU A 123 -14.64 8.60 12.50
C LEU A 123 -14.39 10.08 12.82
N GLN A 124 -13.19 10.44 13.27
CA GLN A 124 -12.83 11.81 13.65
C GLN A 124 -12.12 12.58 12.53
N GLY A 125 -12.77 12.73 11.37
CA GLY A 125 -12.15 13.31 10.15
C GLY A 125 -12.17 14.83 10.02
N ILE A 126 -12.62 15.56 11.04
CA ILE A 126 -12.72 17.03 11.00
C ILE A 126 -11.37 17.60 11.44
N VAL A 127 -10.80 18.49 10.63
CA VAL A 127 -9.59 19.25 10.98
C VAL A 127 -9.97 20.60 11.58
N TYR A 128 -10.87 21.32 10.90
CA TYR A 128 -11.51 22.52 11.42
C TYR A 128 -12.82 22.80 10.67
N LEU A 129 -13.67 23.63 11.26
CA LEU A 129 -14.89 24.18 10.66
C LEU A 129 -14.79 25.70 10.68
N ASN A 130 -15.02 26.37 9.56
CA ASN A 130 -15.25 27.80 9.51
C ASN A 130 -16.74 28.07 9.37
N LEU A 131 -17.29 28.94 10.19
CA LEU A 131 -18.73 29.21 10.27
C LEU A 131 -19.06 30.55 9.58
N GLY A 132 -20.12 30.54 8.78
CA GLY A 132 -20.77 31.72 8.21
C GLY A 132 -22.19 31.89 8.77
N GLU A 133 -23.00 32.74 8.14
CA GLU A 133 -24.43 32.86 8.45
C GLU A 133 -25.23 31.78 7.70
N GLY A 134 -25.68 30.75 8.42
CA GLY A 134 -26.48 29.66 7.84
C GLY A 134 -25.68 28.65 6.99
N GLU A 135 -24.37 28.83 6.86
CA GLU A 135 -23.46 27.93 6.13
C GLU A 135 -22.16 27.71 6.91
N LEU A 136 -21.44 26.63 6.57
CA LEU A 136 -20.11 26.34 7.12
C LEU A 136 -19.19 25.73 6.07
N LEU A 137 -17.89 25.94 6.22
CA LEU A 137 -16.85 25.31 5.43
C LEU A 137 -15.97 24.43 6.31
N ALA A 138 -16.01 23.13 6.08
CA ALA A 138 -15.20 22.16 6.81
C ALA A 138 -13.92 21.83 6.04
N ARG A 139 -12.77 21.82 6.73
CA ARG A 139 -11.62 21.05 6.27
C ARG A 139 -11.69 19.67 6.87
N LEU A 140 -11.80 18.68 6.00
CA LEU A 140 -11.74 17.28 6.39
C LEU A 140 -10.37 16.71 6.04
N SER A 141 -9.89 15.82 6.90
CA SER A 141 -8.74 14.97 6.63
C SER A 141 -9.10 13.58 7.08
N LEU A 142 -8.58 12.59 6.37
CA LEU A 142 -8.67 11.23 6.82
C LEU A 142 -7.99 11.12 8.21
N PRO A 143 -8.62 10.53 9.24
CA PRO A 143 -7.98 10.32 10.52
C PRO A 143 -6.75 9.43 10.35
N ALA A 144 -5.70 9.66 11.14
CA ALA A 144 -4.47 8.85 11.07
C ALA A 144 -4.75 7.35 11.25
N ALA A 145 -5.83 6.99 11.96
CA ALA A 145 -6.31 5.62 12.10
C ALA A 145 -6.79 4.96 10.78
N VAL A 146 -6.90 5.71 9.67
CA VAL A 146 -7.53 5.32 8.39
C VAL A 146 -6.52 5.30 7.20
N ALA A 147 -5.20 5.41 7.39
CA ALA A 147 -4.22 5.73 6.31
C ALA A 147 -3.31 4.57 5.75
N GLN A 148 -3.86 3.44 5.33
CA GLN A 148 -3.27 2.08 5.13
C GLN A 148 -4.05 1.34 4.04
N ALA A 149 -3.95 1.61 2.74
CA ALA A 149 -5.20 1.54 1.94
C ALA A 149 -5.47 0.50 0.87
N HIS A 150 -4.63 0.15 -0.11
CA HIS A 150 -5.29 -0.50 -1.27
C HIS A 150 -5.82 -1.93 -1.01
N LYS A 151 -5.31 -2.62 0.01
CA LYS A 151 -5.87 -3.90 0.52
C LYS A 151 -6.28 -3.84 2.00
N GLU A 152 -5.85 -2.82 2.72
CA GLU A 152 -6.20 -2.53 4.12
C GLU A 152 -7.37 -1.50 4.21
N TYR A 153 -7.61 -0.68 3.16
CA TYR A 153 -8.80 0.13 2.82
C TYR A 153 -9.35 -0.22 1.43
N PRO A 154 -10.05 -1.35 1.27
CA PRO A 154 -10.59 -1.83 -0.01
C PRO A 154 -11.56 -0.86 -0.73
N HIS A 155 -11.86 0.29 -0.14
CA HIS A 155 -12.66 1.36 -0.73
C HIS A 155 -11.83 2.39 -1.53
N TRP A 156 -10.50 2.37 -1.44
CA TRP A 156 -9.66 3.22 -2.31
C TRP A 156 -9.50 2.56 -3.66
N LYS A 157 -9.76 3.32 -4.72
CA LYS A 157 -9.43 2.94 -6.10
C LYS A 157 -8.10 3.56 -6.46
N ILE A 158 -7.02 2.79 -6.39
CA ILE A 158 -5.70 3.27 -6.81
C ILE A 158 -5.41 2.74 -8.21
N GLN A 159 -5.01 3.64 -9.09
CA GLN A 159 -4.60 3.33 -10.46
C GLN A 159 -3.17 3.83 -10.66
N LEU A 160 -2.32 2.95 -11.21
CA LEU A 160 -0.97 3.28 -11.62
C LEU A 160 -0.93 3.30 -13.15
N SER A 161 -0.43 4.37 -13.75
CA SER A 161 -0.27 4.49 -15.20
C SER A 161 1.17 4.89 -15.53
N ASP A 162 1.86 4.08 -16.33
CA ASP A 162 3.21 4.31 -16.83
C ASP A 162 3.13 4.84 -18.27
N LEU A 163 3.68 6.03 -18.52
CA LEU A 163 3.58 6.78 -19.77
C LEU A 163 4.97 7.05 -20.35
N THR A 164 5.06 7.20 -21.67
CA THR A 164 6.29 7.66 -22.33
C THR A 164 6.49 9.15 -22.13
N THR A 165 7.72 9.58 -21.92
CA THR A 165 8.09 10.99 -21.74
C THR A 165 7.66 11.90 -22.88
N ASP A 166 7.61 11.36 -24.11
CA ASP A 166 7.39 12.15 -25.33
C ASP A 166 5.96 12.03 -25.89
N SER A 167 5.05 11.35 -25.19
CA SER A 167 3.66 11.23 -25.62
C SER A 167 2.80 12.37 -25.08
N THR A 168 1.92 12.91 -25.91
CA THR A 168 0.79 13.73 -25.45
C THR A 168 -0.01 12.94 -24.42
N LEU A 169 -0.10 13.46 -23.18
CA LEU A 169 -0.80 12.83 -22.06
C LEU A 169 -2.27 12.57 -22.41
N PRO A 170 -2.71 11.31 -22.60
CA PRO A 170 -4.10 11.00 -22.89
C PRO A 170 -4.91 10.98 -21.59
N LEU A 171 -5.03 12.14 -20.92
CA LEU A 171 -5.65 12.26 -19.59
C LEU A 171 -7.07 11.71 -19.55
N ALA A 172 -7.86 11.96 -20.60
CA ALA A 172 -9.22 11.44 -20.71
C ALA A 172 -9.26 9.90 -20.72
N ASP A 173 -8.31 9.24 -21.38
CA ASP A 173 -8.23 7.79 -21.41
C ASP A 173 -7.73 7.25 -20.06
N ILE A 174 -6.74 7.91 -19.45
CA ILE A 174 -6.24 7.55 -18.11
C ILE A 174 -7.39 7.52 -17.09
N CYS A 175 -8.26 8.54 -17.09
CA CYS A 175 -9.41 8.62 -16.18
C CYS A 175 -10.49 7.55 -16.44
N ARG A 176 -10.53 6.96 -17.64
CA ARG A 176 -11.50 5.92 -18.03
C ARG A 176 -11.02 4.50 -17.76
N LEU A 177 -9.73 4.30 -17.55
CA LEU A 177 -9.17 2.99 -17.27
C LEU A 177 -9.72 2.46 -15.93
N PRO A 178 -10.05 1.16 -15.85
CA PRO A 178 -10.52 0.59 -14.61
C PRO A 178 -9.35 0.49 -13.61
N ALA A 179 -9.64 0.83 -12.35
CA ALA A 179 -8.75 0.49 -11.24
C ALA A 179 -8.63 -1.04 -11.14
N ASP A 180 -7.41 -1.53 -10.96
CA ASP A 180 -7.15 -2.95 -10.83
C ASP A 180 -7.25 -3.37 -9.35
N PRO A 181 -8.15 -4.30 -8.96
CA PRO A 181 -8.24 -4.81 -7.60
C PRO A 181 -6.95 -5.47 -7.09
N GLN A 182 -6.12 -5.99 -8.00
CA GLN A 182 -4.81 -6.58 -7.68
C GLN A 182 -3.69 -5.54 -7.69
N GLY A 183 -4.01 -4.32 -8.13
CA GLY A 183 -3.12 -3.17 -8.14
C GLY A 183 -2.12 -3.16 -9.28
N HIS A 184 -2.27 -3.93 -10.37
CA HIS A 184 -1.34 -3.82 -11.49
C HIS A 184 -1.49 -2.46 -12.19
N GLY A 185 -0.38 -1.95 -12.71
CA GLY A 185 -0.36 -0.71 -13.48
C GLY A 185 -0.75 -0.92 -14.94
N TRP A 186 -1.26 0.14 -15.54
CA TRP A 186 -1.44 0.30 -16.98
C TRP A 186 -0.18 0.90 -17.59
N LEU A 187 0.25 0.37 -18.72
CA LEU A 187 1.43 0.84 -19.46
C LEU A 187 0.96 1.37 -20.81
N TYR A 188 1.23 2.65 -21.11
CA TYR A 188 0.91 3.23 -22.42
C TYR A 188 2.16 3.31 -23.29
N ARG A 189 2.20 2.54 -24.38
CA ARG A 189 3.32 2.52 -25.34
C ARG A 189 2.79 2.43 -26.76
N TYR A 190 3.39 3.17 -27.70
CA TYR A 190 3.06 3.08 -29.13
C TYR A 190 1.55 3.21 -29.45
N GLY A 191 0.81 4.04 -28.70
CA GLY A 191 -0.64 4.21 -28.91
C GLY A 191 -1.53 3.12 -28.30
N HIS A 192 -0.95 2.18 -27.55
CA HIS A 192 -1.65 1.05 -26.97
C HIS A 192 -1.49 0.99 -25.44
N TRP A 193 -2.55 0.51 -24.79
CA TRP A 193 -2.56 0.19 -23.36
C TRP A 193 -2.20 -1.28 -23.15
N TYR A 194 -1.22 -1.51 -22.29
CA TYR A 194 -0.75 -2.82 -21.86
C TYR A 194 -0.94 -2.98 -20.35
N ARG A 195 -0.96 -4.22 -19.88
CA ARG A 195 -0.99 -4.57 -18.46
C ARG A 195 -0.01 -5.71 -18.19
N GLN A 196 0.67 -5.64 -17.05
CA GLN A 196 1.58 -6.69 -16.63
C GLN A 196 0.79 -7.94 -16.19
N MET A 197 1.21 -9.11 -16.67
CA MET A 197 0.70 -10.41 -16.23
C MET A 197 1.87 -11.38 -16.01
N LEU A 198 1.73 -12.26 -15.02
CA LEU A 198 2.63 -13.39 -14.85
C LEU A 198 2.16 -14.52 -15.77
N VAL A 199 3.06 -15.02 -16.61
CA VAL A 199 2.82 -16.16 -17.48
C VAL A 199 3.75 -17.31 -17.11
N PRO A 200 3.30 -18.57 -17.21
CA PRO A 200 4.18 -19.72 -17.02
C PRO A 200 5.33 -19.66 -18.03
N VAL A 201 6.55 -19.92 -17.55
CA VAL A 201 7.74 -19.97 -18.38
C VAL A 201 8.24 -21.40 -18.38
N ASP A 202 8.33 -22.00 -19.57
CA ASP A 202 8.95 -23.31 -19.72
C ASP A 202 10.48 -23.15 -19.73
N ALA A 203 11.13 -23.75 -18.75
CA ALA A 203 12.59 -23.69 -18.61
C ALA A 203 13.32 -24.39 -19.78
N SER A 204 12.66 -25.34 -20.47
CA SER A 204 13.24 -26.06 -21.60
C SER A 204 13.44 -25.17 -22.84
N THR A 205 12.71 -24.06 -22.93
CA THR A 205 12.82 -23.09 -24.03
C THR A 205 14.03 -22.15 -23.94
N PHE A 206 14.76 -22.14 -22.82
CA PHE A 206 15.90 -21.24 -22.61
C PHE A 206 17.22 -22.00 -22.64
N LYS A 207 18.19 -21.48 -23.42
CA LYS A 207 19.58 -21.89 -23.28
C LYS A 207 20.12 -21.31 -21.97
N MET A 208 20.30 -22.17 -20.97
CA MET A 208 20.92 -21.80 -19.70
C MET A 208 22.41 -21.57 -19.93
N HIS A 209 22.87 -20.33 -19.73
CA HIS A 209 24.29 -20.01 -19.67
C HIS A 209 24.77 -20.06 -18.22
N GLU A 210 25.92 -20.68 -17.98
CA GLU A 210 26.55 -20.65 -16.65
C GLU A 210 27.07 -19.24 -16.36
N ALA A 211 26.33 -18.49 -15.54
CA ALA A 211 26.73 -17.15 -15.11
C ALA A 211 27.85 -17.17 -14.06
N TYR A 212 28.06 -18.31 -13.38
CA TYR A 212 29.04 -18.45 -12.33
C TYR A 212 30.36 -19.02 -12.87
N ARG A 213 31.45 -18.30 -12.62
CA ARG A 213 32.82 -18.75 -12.89
C ARG A 213 33.37 -19.60 -11.75
N ARG A 214 34.11 -20.65 -12.12
CA ARG A 214 34.94 -21.41 -11.19
C ARG A 214 36.07 -20.54 -10.64
N GLY A 215 36.26 -20.53 -9.33
CA GLY A 215 37.22 -19.67 -8.64
C GLY A 215 36.85 -18.18 -8.63
N GLY A 216 35.66 -17.81 -9.14
CA GLY A 216 35.18 -16.43 -9.23
C GLY A 216 35.04 -15.76 -7.86
N VAL A 217 35.02 -14.44 -7.87
CA VAL A 217 34.95 -13.58 -6.69
C VAL A 217 33.60 -12.87 -6.69
N TYR A 218 32.79 -13.10 -5.66
CA TYR A 218 31.45 -12.54 -5.57
C TYR A 218 31.22 -11.79 -4.28
N VAL A 219 30.61 -10.62 -4.40
CA VAL A 219 30.26 -9.76 -3.27
C VAL A 219 28.79 -9.92 -2.95
N VAL A 220 28.45 -10.18 -1.70
CA VAL A 220 27.06 -10.34 -1.26
C VAL A 220 26.76 -9.45 -0.05
N SER A 221 25.85 -8.50 -0.26
CA SER A 221 25.23 -7.73 0.82
C SER A 221 24.23 -8.62 1.56
N GLY A 222 24.34 -8.69 2.88
CA GLY A 222 23.56 -9.62 3.70
C GLY A 222 24.04 -11.08 3.62
N GLY A 223 25.28 -11.33 3.20
CA GLY A 223 25.83 -12.67 3.01
C GLY A 223 25.84 -13.57 4.25
N ALA A 224 25.99 -12.98 5.44
CA ALA A 224 25.92 -13.72 6.71
C ALA A 224 24.47 -14.00 7.20
N GLY A 225 23.46 -13.58 6.44
CA GLY A 225 22.04 -13.87 6.67
C GLY A 225 21.61 -15.24 6.14
N GLY A 226 20.34 -15.61 6.32
CA GLY A 226 19.85 -16.95 5.97
C GLY A 226 20.03 -17.33 4.49
N ILE A 227 19.44 -16.56 3.57
CA ILE A 227 19.53 -16.83 2.12
C ILE A 227 20.96 -16.66 1.61
N GLY A 228 21.63 -15.58 2.04
CA GLY A 228 23.00 -15.27 1.62
C GLY A 228 23.98 -16.37 1.99
N GLU A 229 23.83 -17.00 3.15
CA GLU A 229 24.68 -18.09 3.61
C GLU A 229 24.49 -19.35 2.76
N VAL A 230 23.24 -19.74 2.49
CA VAL A 230 22.91 -20.91 1.65
C VAL A 230 23.44 -20.72 0.23
N TRP A 231 23.26 -19.52 -0.34
CA TRP A 231 23.80 -19.19 -1.65
C TRP A 231 25.34 -19.22 -1.67
N SER A 232 25.98 -18.70 -0.61
CA SER A 232 27.43 -18.73 -0.46
C SER A 232 27.96 -20.16 -0.38
N GLU A 233 27.31 -21.03 0.39
CA GLU A 233 27.67 -22.44 0.51
C GLU A 233 27.64 -23.16 -0.83
N TYR A 234 26.57 -22.97 -1.61
CA TYR A 234 26.44 -23.55 -2.95
C TYR A 234 27.60 -23.14 -3.86
N LEU A 235 27.94 -21.85 -3.89
CA LEU A 235 29.02 -21.34 -4.73
C LEU A 235 30.41 -21.80 -4.29
N ILE A 236 30.65 -21.86 -2.97
CA ILE A 236 31.91 -22.36 -2.42
C ILE A 236 32.10 -23.82 -2.80
N ARG A 237 31.08 -24.67 -2.57
CA ARG A 237 31.16 -26.11 -2.86
C ARG A 237 31.32 -26.39 -4.36
N LYS A 238 30.43 -25.82 -5.19
CA LYS A 238 30.34 -26.20 -6.61
C LYS A 238 31.38 -25.49 -7.47
N TYR A 239 31.57 -24.19 -7.25
CA TYR A 239 32.43 -23.35 -8.09
C TYR A 239 33.75 -22.96 -7.42
N GLN A 240 34.03 -23.40 -6.18
CA GLN A 240 35.25 -23.03 -5.45
C GLN A 240 35.44 -21.51 -5.39
N ALA A 241 34.31 -20.79 -5.33
CA ALA A 241 34.25 -19.34 -5.39
C ALA A 241 34.84 -18.69 -4.13
N GLN A 242 35.41 -17.50 -4.27
CA GLN A 242 35.70 -16.60 -3.15
C GLN A 242 34.48 -15.73 -2.90
N ILE A 243 33.93 -15.78 -1.69
CA ILE A 243 32.77 -14.99 -1.30
C ILE A 243 33.19 -13.86 -0.36
N ILE A 244 32.69 -12.66 -0.60
CA ILE A 244 32.82 -11.51 0.30
C ILE A 244 31.44 -11.16 0.84
N TRP A 245 31.28 -11.25 2.15
CA TRP A 245 30.09 -10.85 2.87
C TRP A 245 30.21 -9.40 3.31
N ILE A 246 29.20 -8.60 3.00
CA ILE A 246 29.04 -7.23 3.51
C ILE A 246 27.85 -7.21 4.46
N GLY A 247 28.04 -6.67 5.67
CA GLY A 247 26.97 -6.53 6.65
C GLY A 247 27.26 -5.49 7.72
N ARG A 248 26.21 -4.98 8.35
CA ARG A 248 26.31 -3.89 9.35
C ARG A 248 26.81 -4.34 10.72
N ARG A 249 26.63 -5.61 11.06
CA ARG A 249 27.03 -6.12 12.37
C ARG A 249 28.54 -6.17 12.44
N LYS A 250 29.14 -5.75 13.55
CA LYS A 250 30.53 -6.09 13.84
C LYS A 250 30.68 -7.61 13.85
N THR A 251 31.84 -8.10 13.44
CA THR A 251 32.16 -9.52 13.49
C THR A 251 31.89 -10.06 14.90
N ASP A 252 30.99 -11.03 15.00
CA ASP A 252 30.60 -11.68 16.24
C ASP A 252 30.87 -13.19 16.16
N ALA A 253 30.71 -13.90 17.29
CA ALA A 253 30.93 -15.33 17.36
C ALA A 253 30.06 -16.13 16.38
N GLY A 254 28.84 -15.64 16.08
CA GLY A 254 27.94 -16.29 15.13
C GLY A 254 28.44 -16.18 13.69
N ILE A 255 28.95 -15.02 13.28
CA ILE A 255 29.56 -14.82 11.95
C ILE A 255 30.83 -15.68 11.82
N LEU A 256 31.68 -15.70 12.85
CA LEU A 256 32.90 -16.51 12.86
C LEU A 256 32.60 -18.01 12.72
N LEU A 257 31.59 -18.50 13.45
CA LEU A 257 31.18 -19.90 13.38
C LEU A 257 30.67 -20.27 11.98
N LYS A 258 29.92 -19.38 11.32
CA LYS A 258 29.50 -19.58 9.92
C LYS A 258 30.67 -19.57 8.95
N GLN A 259 31.64 -18.67 9.12
CA GLN A 259 32.85 -18.65 8.29
C GLN A 259 33.64 -19.96 8.44
N GLN A 260 33.83 -20.46 9.66
CA GLN A 260 34.51 -21.72 9.93
C GLN A 260 33.78 -22.92 9.31
N ARG A 261 32.43 -22.96 9.44
CA ARG A 261 31.60 -24.00 8.81
C ARG A 261 31.80 -24.05 7.30
N LEU A 262 31.86 -22.89 6.64
CA LEU A 262 32.05 -22.80 5.19
C LEU A 262 33.50 -23.01 4.76
N ALA A 263 34.48 -22.71 5.62
CA ALA A 263 35.90 -22.99 5.36
C ALA A 263 36.17 -24.50 5.23
N ALA A 264 35.42 -25.35 5.94
CA ALA A 264 35.51 -26.81 5.79
C ALA A 264 35.06 -27.31 4.41
N LEU A 265 34.35 -26.48 3.63
CA LEU A 265 33.75 -26.82 2.34
C LEU A 265 34.51 -26.22 1.16
N GLY A 266 35.43 -25.29 1.42
CA GLY A 266 36.18 -24.56 0.39
C GLY A 266 36.77 -23.25 0.93
N ARG A 267 36.79 -22.22 0.09
CA ARG A 267 37.37 -20.92 0.49
C ARG A 267 36.49 -20.25 1.55
N ILE A 268 37.12 -19.82 2.64
CA ILE A 268 36.44 -19.09 3.71
C ILE A 268 35.86 -17.76 3.19
N PRO A 269 34.60 -17.42 3.50
CA PRO A 269 34.06 -16.10 3.19
C PRO A 269 34.81 -15.01 3.93
N HIS A 270 35.10 -13.90 3.25
CA HIS A 270 35.67 -12.71 3.88
C HIS A 270 34.53 -11.79 4.34
N TYR A 271 34.50 -11.37 5.61
CA TYR A 271 33.45 -10.51 6.15
C TYR A 271 33.96 -9.08 6.30
N ILE A 272 33.25 -8.13 5.68
CA ILE A 272 33.49 -6.69 5.80
C ILE A 272 32.30 -6.06 6.51
N THR A 273 32.59 -5.34 7.60
CA THR A 273 31.57 -4.57 8.31
C THR A 273 31.33 -3.24 7.59
N ALA A 274 30.17 -3.06 6.98
CA ALA A 274 29.74 -1.84 6.32
C ALA A 274 28.21 -1.82 6.12
N ASP A 275 27.61 -0.63 6.12
CA ASP A 275 26.26 -0.43 5.63
C ASP A 275 26.24 -0.30 4.11
N ALA A 276 25.65 -1.27 3.42
CA ALA A 276 25.55 -1.24 1.95
C ALA A 276 24.61 -0.14 1.42
N ALA A 277 23.80 0.51 2.28
CA ALA A 277 23.03 1.70 1.89
C ALA A 277 23.86 3.00 1.97
N SER A 278 24.99 2.97 2.69
CA SER A 278 25.92 4.08 2.85
C SER A 278 26.93 4.07 1.70
N LEU A 279 26.87 5.09 0.84
CA LEU A 279 27.80 5.20 -0.30
C LEU A 279 29.27 5.24 0.15
N PRO A 280 29.67 6.04 1.17
CA PRO A 280 31.07 6.08 1.60
C PRO A 280 31.57 4.74 2.15
N GLU A 281 30.76 4.05 2.96
CA GLU A 281 31.14 2.76 3.53
C GLU A 281 31.23 1.66 2.48
N LEU A 282 30.28 1.62 1.54
CA LEU A 282 30.31 0.64 0.46
C LEU A 282 31.49 0.88 -0.49
N GLN A 283 31.82 2.15 -0.78
CA GLN A 283 33.01 2.48 -1.56
C GLN A 283 34.28 2.00 -0.84
N GLN A 284 34.41 2.25 0.46
CA GLN A 284 35.56 1.78 1.24
C GLN A 284 35.67 0.25 1.24
N ALA A 285 34.55 -0.46 1.40
CA ALA A 285 34.49 -1.91 1.30
C ALA A 285 34.93 -2.39 -0.09
N TYR A 286 34.46 -1.74 -1.16
CA TYR A 286 34.85 -2.04 -2.53
C TYR A 286 36.37 -1.86 -2.75
N GLU A 287 36.96 -0.75 -2.30
CA GLU A 287 38.41 -0.53 -2.41
C GLU A 287 39.22 -1.59 -1.65
N GLN A 288 38.75 -2.02 -0.47
CA GLN A 288 39.35 -3.14 0.25
C GLN A 288 39.26 -4.45 -0.54
N ILE A 289 38.11 -4.74 -1.15
CA ILE A 289 37.89 -5.94 -1.97
C ILE A 289 38.82 -5.93 -3.17
N LYS A 290 38.92 -4.80 -3.88
CA LYS A 290 39.79 -4.65 -5.06
C LYS A 290 41.25 -4.85 -4.72
N ARG A 291 41.73 -4.25 -3.62
CA ARG A 291 43.11 -4.42 -3.15
C ARG A 291 43.43 -5.88 -2.78
N THR A 292 42.47 -6.61 -2.23
CA THR A 292 42.69 -7.97 -1.71
C THR A 292 42.50 -9.06 -2.77
N PHE A 293 41.49 -8.90 -3.64
CA PHE A 293 41.02 -9.96 -4.55
C PHE A 293 41.12 -9.57 -6.04
N GLY A 294 41.47 -8.33 -6.36
CA GLY A 294 41.70 -7.84 -7.72
C GLY A 294 40.42 -7.55 -8.52
N ARG A 295 39.61 -8.57 -8.82
CA ARG A 295 38.42 -8.45 -9.69
C ARG A 295 37.17 -8.97 -9.00
N VAL A 296 36.03 -8.32 -9.25
CA VAL A 296 34.71 -8.80 -8.87
C VAL A 296 33.98 -9.34 -10.10
N HIS A 297 33.38 -10.52 -9.98
CA HIS A 297 32.69 -11.21 -11.07
C HIS A 297 31.17 -11.10 -10.97
N GLY A 298 30.64 -10.90 -9.77
CA GLY A 298 29.22 -10.69 -9.59
C GLY A 298 28.89 -10.12 -8.22
N VAL A 299 27.78 -9.41 -8.18
CA VAL A 299 27.29 -8.71 -6.98
C VAL A 299 25.90 -9.21 -6.65
N VAL A 300 25.65 -9.48 -5.37
CA VAL A 300 24.40 -10.03 -4.88
C VAL A 300 23.85 -9.21 -3.74
N HIS A 301 22.56 -8.87 -3.84
CA HIS A 301 21.81 -8.32 -2.74
C HIS A 301 20.91 -9.39 -2.13
N SER A 302 21.27 -9.86 -0.95
CA SER A 302 20.51 -10.86 -0.17
C SER A 302 20.01 -10.32 1.18
N ALA A 303 20.24 -9.03 1.47
CA ALA A 303 19.81 -8.46 2.73
C ALA A 303 18.28 -8.36 2.78
N VAL A 304 17.66 -9.13 3.66
CA VAL A 304 16.23 -9.04 3.91
C VAL A 304 16.01 -8.06 5.07
N VAL A 305 15.37 -6.92 4.77
CA VAL A 305 14.87 -6.00 5.80
C VAL A 305 13.37 -6.26 5.96
N LEU A 306 13.02 -7.05 6.97
CA LEU A 306 11.65 -7.21 7.45
C LEU A 306 11.37 -6.10 8.46
N ARG A 307 10.73 -5.03 7.99
CA ARG A 307 10.21 -3.94 8.82
C ARG A 307 8.81 -3.63 8.34
N ASP A 308 7.97 -4.65 8.36
CA ASP A 308 6.61 -4.55 7.88
C ASP A 308 5.77 -3.95 9.01
N GLN A 309 5.33 -2.73 8.78
CA GLN A 309 4.32 -2.08 9.58
C GLN A 309 3.31 -1.52 8.60
N SER A 310 2.05 -1.55 9.00
CA SER A 310 1.03 -1.05 8.15
C SER A 310 1.17 0.50 8.03
N LEU A 311 0.95 1.08 6.85
CA LEU A 311 1.10 2.52 6.51
C LEU A 311 0.45 3.58 7.48
N ALA A 312 -0.81 3.48 7.92
CA ALA A 312 -1.50 4.30 8.95
C ALA A 312 -0.85 4.34 10.34
N LYS A 313 0.03 3.41 10.66
CA LYS A 313 0.81 3.38 11.90
C LYS A 313 2.27 3.72 11.63
N MET A 314 2.62 4.01 10.37
CA MET A 314 3.96 4.32 9.91
C MET A 314 4.03 5.84 9.76
N ASP A 315 4.87 6.47 10.57
CA ASP A 315 5.24 7.87 10.37
C ASP A 315 6.09 8.03 9.09
N GLU A 316 6.18 9.26 8.60
CA GLU A 316 6.90 9.57 7.36
C GLU A 316 8.40 9.21 7.44
N GLU A 317 9.03 9.47 8.57
CA GLU A 317 10.45 9.17 8.79
C GLU A 317 10.73 7.67 8.64
N ARG A 318 9.87 6.85 9.26
CA ARG A 318 9.92 5.39 9.19
C ARG A 318 9.58 4.88 7.81
N PHE A 319 8.61 5.46 7.12
CA PHE A 319 8.31 5.14 5.72
C PHE A 319 9.53 5.37 4.83
N ARG A 320 10.14 6.56 4.93
CA ARG A 320 11.38 6.89 4.20
C ARG A 320 12.49 5.92 4.57
N ALA A 321 12.66 5.58 5.84
CA ALA A 321 13.67 4.62 6.28
C ALA A 321 13.45 3.20 5.73
N VAL A 322 12.21 2.71 5.67
CA VAL A 322 11.89 1.39 5.09
C VAL A 322 12.08 1.39 3.58
N LEU A 323 11.66 2.46 2.89
CA LEU A 323 11.86 2.61 1.45
C LEU A 323 13.34 2.70 1.10
N ALA A 324 14.08 3.59 1.78
CA ALA A 324 15.53 3.75 1.65
C ALA A 324 16.24 2.41 1.87
N ALA A 325 15.88 1.65 2.90
CA ALA A 325 16.48 0.34 3.16
C ALA A 325 16.26 -0.69 2.03
N LYS A 326 15.23 -0.53 1.18
CA LYS A 326 14.93 -1.41 0.04
C LYS A 326 15.48 -0.87 -1.28
N VAL A 327 15.59 0.45 -1.43
CA VAL A 327 16.02 1.11 -2.67
C VAL A 327 17.50 1.43 -2.66
N ASP A 328 18.00 2.02 -1.57
CA ASP A 328 19.32 2.64 -1.53
C ASP A 328 20.42 1.64 -1.78
N VAL A 329 20.33 0.43 -1.23
CA VAL A 329 21.34 -0.61 -1.47
C VAL A 329 21.44 -0.94 -2.97
N SER A 330 20.31 -1.04 -3.67
CA SER A 330 20.32 -1.32 -5.11
C SER A 330 20.96 -0.19 -5.91
N VAL A 331 20.66 1.05 -5.54
CA VAL A 331 21.28 2.25 -6.12
C VAL A 331 22.77 2.31 -5.82
N ARG A 332 23.20 2.05 -4.58
CA ARG A 332 24.60 2.10 -4.17
C ARG A 332 25.43 1.00 -4.83
N LEU A 333 24.88 -0.21 -4.96
CA LEU A 333 25.55 -1.28 -5.68
C LEU A 333 25.75 -0.90 -7.16
N ALA A 334 24.74 -0.29 -7.80
CA ALA A 334 24.90 0.21 -9.16
C ALA A 334 25.97 1.31 -9.26
N GLN A 335 25.99 2.27 -8.32
CA GLN A 335 26.96 3.36 -8.31
C GLN A 335 28.41 2.89 -8.06
N VAL A 336 28.62 2.01 -7.09
CA VAL A 336 29.97 1.59 -6.68
C VAL A 336 30.57 0.58 -7.66
N PHE A 337 29.75 -0.29 -8.25
CA PHE A 337 30.22 -1.33 -9.15
C PHE A 337 29.98 -1.04 -10.64
N GLU A 338 29.58 0.19 -10.99
CA GLU A 338 29.24 0.59 -12.37
C GLU A 338 30.35 0.25 -13.38
N GLN A 339 31.60 0.49 -12.98
CA GLN A 339 32.77 0.33 -13.85
C GLN A 339 33.37 -1.08 -13.78
N GLU A 340 32.82 -1.98 -12.94
CA GLU A 340 33.30 -3.35 -12.87
C GLU A 340 32.68 -4.18 -14.01
N PRO A 341 33.49 -4.97 -14.73
CA PRO A 341 33.00 -5.88 -15.77
C PRO A 341 32.40 -7.14 -15.12
N LEU A 342 31.27 -6.97 -14.45
CA LEU A 342 30.50 -8.02 -13.77
C LEU A 342 29.82 -8.94 -14.79
N ASP A 343 29.76 -10.23 -14.48
CA ASP A 343 28.98 -11.23 -15.22
C ASP A 343 27.48 -11.10 -14.90
N PHE A 344 27.15 -10.68 -13.67
CA PHE A 344 25.78 -10.48 -13.23
C PHE A 344 25.68 -9.54 -12.01
N VAL A 345 24.48 -8.97 -11.85
CA VAL A 345 23.99 -8.41 -10.59
C VAL A 345 22.69 -9.13 -10.23
N LEU A 346 22.64 -9.73 -9.03
CA LEU A 346 21.51 -10.54 -8.59
C LEU A 346 20.82 -9.91 -7.37
N PHE A 347 19.51 -9.72 -7.47
CA PHE A 347 18.67 -9.23 -6.38
C PHE A 347 17.73 -10.32 -5.90
N PHE A 348 17.85 -10.73 -4.64
CA PHE A 348 16.83 -11.54 -3.99
C PHE A 348 15.64 -10.66 -3.62
N SER A 349 14.64 -10.64 -4.51
CA SER A 349 13.36 -9.97 -4.27
C SER A 349 12.35 -10.91 -3.58
N SER A 350 11.17 -10.40 -3.27
CA SER A 350 10.06 -11.17 -2.71
C SER A 350 8.92 -11.28 -3.72
N VAL A 351 8.26 -12.45 -3.74
CA VAL A 351 7.04 -12.66 -4.52
C VAL A 351 5.94 -11.64 -4.15
N HIS A 352 6.00 -11.05 -2.95
CA HIS A 352 5.10 -9.99 -2.51
C HIS A 352 5.18 -8.72 -3.38
N ALA A 353 6.32 -8.47 -4.04
CA ALA A 353 6.45 -7.36 -4.99
C ALA A 353 5.57 -7.55 -6.24
N PHE A 354 5.30 -8.81 -6.62
CA PHE A 354 4.51 -9.16 -7.80
C PHE A 354 3.07 -9.49 -7.45
N LEU A 355 2.85 -10.27 -6.39
CA LEU A 355 1.50 -10.65 -5.95
C LEU A 355 0.78 -9.52 -5.20
N ARG A 356 1.51 -8.45 -4.84
CA ARG A 356 1.04 -7.25 -4.12
C ARG A 356 0.07 -7.59 -2.98
N ALA A 357 0.23 -8.77 -2.37
CA ALA A 357 -0.66 -9.36 -1.38
C ALA A 357 0.08 -9.39 -0.05
N THR A 358 -0.44 -8.73 0.97
CA THR A 358 -0.02 -9.03 2.34
C THR A 358 -0.74 -10.29 2.78
N CYS A 359 0.03 -11.19 3.40
CA CYS A 359 -0.47 -12.40 4.05
C CYS A 359 -1.74 -12.09 4.86
N ARG A 360 -2.79 -12.89 4.66
CA ARG A 360 -3.77 -13.14 5.71
C ARG A 360 -3.03 -13.82 6.86
N THR A 361 -2.54 -13.05 7.83
CA THR A 361 -2.32 -13.61 9.17
C THR A 361 -3.68 -13.75 9.83
N LYS A 362 -4.01 -15.00 10.15
CA LYS A 362 -5.24 -15.44 10.82
C LYS A 362 -5.51 -14.67 12.11
#